data_AF-A0A7C2EL31-F1
#
_entry.id   AF-A0A7C2EL31-F1
#
_cell.length_a   1.000
_cell.length_b   1.000
_cell.length_c   1.000
_cell.angle_alpha   90.00
_cell.angle_beta   90.00
_cell.angle_gamma   90.00
#
_symmetry.space_group_name_H-M   'P 1'
#
loop_
_entity.id
_entity.type
_entity.pdbx_description
1 polymer ?
#
loop_
_entity_poly.entity_id
_entity_poly.type
_entity_poly.pdbx_seq_one_letter_code
_entity_poly.pdbx_strand_id
1 'polypeptide(L)'
;MVKKVLSNTNYRKRFTIGFAVLIATAMLCLSQNSLLAQSGAVPLIGSQDAVYNAKKRTLTIKGENFRAGATVSLTNIRGQIGHGKIKVKGDSKLVINGIEEADLADGVTVTVTNPDGFTSSSTQVRITIADDARLSAGDVRTIIAQAVAVAEANNFRATIAVVDNEGNVLGIFTMNGAEPRVDVGVSFADNVEDKVCIDRPLGECGLEGLRKNRDRIPSCFAALSKAISGSFLSSGGHAFSTRTASFIVQENFPPMTRFQPSGPLFGVQF
;
A
#
# COMPACT_ATOMS: atom_id res chain seq x y z
N MET A 1 27.56 87.17 -30.85
CA MET A 1 27.66 86.07 -31.85
C MET A 1 26.67 84.98 -31.43
N VAL A 2 25.40 85.07 -31.81
CA VAL A 2 24.75 84.50 -33.02
C VAL A 2 24.72 82.97 -33.02
N LYS A 3 23.51 82.38 -32.91
CA LYS A 3 22.93 81.43 -33.88
C LYS A 3 21.47 81.15 -33.46
N LYS A 4 20.45 81.66 -34.17
CA LYS A 4 19.88 81.31 -35.50
C LYS A 4 18.70 80.34 -35.34
N VAL A 5 17.51 80.91 -35.52
CA VAL A 5 16.20 80.25 -35.68
C VAL A 5 16.22 79.37 -36.93
N LEU A 6 15.70 78.14 -36.85
CA LEU A 6 15.17 77.39 -37.99
C LEU A 6 13.94 76.55 -37.57
N SER A 7 12.82 76.84 -38.22
CA SER A 7 11.57 76.08 -38.24
C SER A 7 11.79 74.76 -39.00
N ASN A 8 11.10 73.68 -38.62
CA ASN A 8 10.82 72.62 -39.58
C ASN A 8 9.49 71.90 -39.34
N THR A 9 8.51 72.35 -40.13
CA THR A 9 7.29 71.69 -40.56
C THR A 9 7.58 70.29 -41.15
N ASN A 10 6.62 69.37 -41.01
CA ASN A 10 6.51 68.05 -41.68
C ASN A 10 7.10 66.82 -40.97
N TYR A 11 6.35 66.28 -40.00
CA TYR A 11 6.50 64.90 -39.51
C TYR A 11 5.17 64.13 -39.48
N ARG A 12 4.33 64.32 -40.50
CA ARG A 12 3.12 63.52 -40.72
C ARG A 12 3.04 63.07 -42.17
N LYS A 13 3.66 61.94 -42.51
CA LYS A 13 3.26 61.08 -43.66
C LYS A 13 4.09 59.81 -43.94
N ARG A 14 4.97 59.32 -43.06
CA ARG A 14 5.81 58.13 -43.36
C ARG A 14 5.72 56.94 -42.39
N PHE A 15 4.71 56.88 -41.51
CA PHE A 15 4.63 55.83 -40.49
C PHE A 15 3.62 54.69 -40.77
N THR A 16 2.91 54.70 -41.91
CA THR A 16 1.80 53.76 -42.15
C THR A 16 2.08 52.62 -43.14
N ILE A 17 3.28 52.54 -43.75
CA ILE A 17 3.57 51.51 -44.78
C ILE A 17 4.47 50.38 -44.25
N GLY A 18 5.19 50.59 -43.14
CA GLY A 18 6.11 49.58 -42.58
C GLY A 18 5.47 48.47 -41.75
N PHE A 19 4.22 48.63 -41.30
CA PHE A 19 3.59 47.69 -40.35
C PHE A 19 2.75 46.59 -41.03
N ALA A 20 2.42 46.73 -42.32
CA ALA A 20 1.58 45.76 -43.04
C ALA A 20 2.37 44.56 -43.61
N VAL A 21 3.68 44.71 -43.83
CA VAL A 21 4.52 43.64 -44.43
C VAL A 21 5.04 42.64 -43.38
N LEU A 22 5.12 43.05 -42.12
CA LEU A 22 5.63 42.21 -41.02
C LEU A 22 4.56 41.24 -40.44
N ILE A 23 3.28 41.45 -40.77
CA ILE A 23 2.18 40.57 -40.32
C ILE A 23 1.92 39.46 -41.35
N ALA A 24 2.20 39.69 -42.64
CA ALA A 24 1.98 38.70 -43.70
C ALA A 24 3.04 37.58 -43.70
N THR A 25 4.29 37.87 -43.34
CA THR A 25 5.35 36.85 -43.21
C THR A 25 5.24 36.05 -41.91
N ALA A 26 4.57 36.58 -40.88
CA ALA A 26 4.23 35.82 -39.68
C ALA A 26 3.08 34.82 -39.91
N MET A 27 2.17 35.08 -40.85
CA MET A 27 1.06 34.15 -41.18
C MET A 27 1.40 33.10 -42.23
N LEU A 28 2.44 33.27 -43.05
CA LEU A 28 2.92 32.22 -43.97
C LEU A 28 3.89 31.22 -43.33
N CYS A 29 4.42 31.50 -42.12
CA CYS A 29 5.26 30.58 -41.37
C CYS A 29 4.51 29.78 -40.27
N LEU A 30 3.19 30.00 -40.12
CA LEU A 30 2.33 29.21 -39.22
C LEU A 30 1.51 28.13 -39.93
N SER A 31 1.58 28.00 -41.26
CA SER A 31 0.78 27.04 -42.02
C SER A 31 1.53 25.79 -42.49
N GLN A 32 2.75 25.53 -42.00
CA GLN A 32 3.54 24.34 -42.40
C GLN A 32 3.97 23.41 -41.25
N ASN A 33 3.62 23.69 -40.00
CA ASN A 33 4.03 22.86 -38.86
C ASN A 33 2.83 22.21 -38.14
N SER A 34 2.15 21.26 -38.80
CA SER A 34 1.58 20.05 -38.13
C SER A 34 0.99 19.07 -39.15
N LEU A 35 1.79 18.72 -40.17
CA LEU A 35 1.68 17.42 -40.83
C LEU A 35 3.00 16.67 -40.64
N LEU A 36 3.51 16.68 -39.41
CA LEU A 36 4.28 15.52 -38.97
C LEU A 36 3.24 14.42 -38.81
N ALA A 37 3.16 13.54 -39.80
CA ALA A 37 2.68 12.19 -39.57
C ALA A 37 3.52 11.66 -38.41
N GLN A 38 2.96 11.74 -37.20
CA GLN A 38 3.51 11.07 -36.04
C GLN A 38 3.63 9.62 -36.48
N SER A 39 4.84 9.07 -36.47
CA SER A 39 5.03 7.63 -36.49
C SER A 39 4.30 7.11 -35.24
N GLY A 40 3.03 6.78 -35.43
CA GLY A 40 2.17 6.24 -34.40
C GLY A 40 2.36 4.74 -34.41
N ALA A 41 3.03 4.23 -33.39
CA ALA A 41 3.05 2.80 -33.15
C ALA A 41 1.68 2.38 -32.63
N VAL A 42 1.16 1.27 -33.16
CA VAL A 42 -0.11 0.68 -32.72
C VAL A 42 0.05 0.27 -31.25
N PRO A 43 -0.90 0.64 -30.36
CA PRO A 43 -0.85 0.22 -28.97
C PRO A 43 -0.97 -1.31 -28.90
N LEU A 44 -0.10 -1.95 -28.13
CA LEU A 44 -0.11 -3.39 -27.91
C LEU A 44 -0.57 -3.67 -26.49
N ILE A 45 -1.45 -4.66 -26.31
CA ILE A 45 -1.96 -5.08 -25.00
C ILE A 45 -1.31 -6.41 -24.61
N GLY A 46 -0.74 -6.49 -23.41
CA GLY A 46 -0.27 -7.75 -22.84
C GLY A 46 -1.46 -8.61 -22.38
N SER A 47 -1.62 -9.81 -22.93
CA SER A 47 -2.76 -10.71 -22.66
C SER A 47 -2.81 -11.29 -21.23
N GLN A 48 -1.72 -11.19 -20.46
CA GLN A 48 -1.61 -11.66 -19.07
C GLN A 48 -1.43 -10.53 -18.04
N ASP A 49 -1.50 -9.27 -18.47
CA ASP A 49 -1.00 -8.14 -17.68
C ASP A 49 -2.10 -7.23 -17.10
N ALA A 50 -3.36 -7.69 -17.02
CA ALA A 50 -4.38 -6.96 -16.29
C ALA A 50 -4.38 -7.33 -14.80
N VAL A 51 -4.29 -6.32 -13.95
CA VAL A 51 -4.30 -6.43 -12.49
C VAL A 51 -5.41 -5.54 -11.92
N TYR A 52 -6.37 -6.13 -11.21
CA TYR A 52 -7.51 -5.42 -10.62
C TYR A 52 -7.38 -5.27 -9.11
N ASN A 53 -7.37 -4.04 -8.59
CA ASN A 53 -7.42 -3.78 -7.15
C ASN A 53 -8.87 -3.49 -6.74
N ALA A 54 -9.47 -4.41 -5.99
CA ALA A 54 -10.88 -4.33 -5.55
C ALA A 54 -11.14 -3.15 -4.62
N LYS A 55 -10.23 -2.86 -3.67
CA LYS A 55 -10.37 -1.75 -2.71
C LYS A 55 -10.41 -0.39 -3.41
N LYS A 56 -9.59 -0.21 -4.43
CA LYS A 56 -9.48 1.04 -5.21
C LYS A 56 -10.38 1.04 -6.44
N ARG A 57 -11.09 -0.06 -6.74
CA ARG A 57 -11.91 -0.23 -7.95
C ARG A 57 -11.15 0.15 -9.22
N THR A 58 -9.90 -0.30 -9.31
CA THR A 58 -8.95 0.14 -10.33
C THR A 58 -8.40 -1.06 -11.10
N LEU A 59 -8.53 -1.03 -12.43
CA LEU A 59 -7.95 -2.01 -13.34
C LEU A 59 -6.67 -1.43 -13.96
N THR A 60 -5.54 -2.10 -13.77
CA THR A 60 -4.26 -1.76 -14.39
C THR A 60 -4.01 -2.69 -15.55
N ILE A 61 -3.71 -2.18 -16.73
CA ILE A 61 -3.40 -2.96 -17.93
C ILE A 61 -1.98 -2.59 -18.37
N LYS A 62 -1.11 -3.59 -18.60
CA LYS A 62 0.19 -3.34 -19.21
C LYS A 62 0.18 -3.64 -20.71
N GLY A 63 1.10 -3.01 -21.39
CA GLY A 63 1.25 -3.10 -22.83
C GLY A 63 2.41 -2.24 -23.30
N GLU A 64 2.33 -1.80 -24.55
CA GLU A 64 3.33 -0.96 -25.19
C GLU A 64 2.67 0.10 -26.07
N ASN A 65 3.40 1.18 -26.33
CA ASN A 65 3.00 2.29 -27.20
C ASN A 65 1.71 3.01 -26.77
N PHE A 66 1.37 3.03 -25.48
CA PHE A 66 0.27 3.84 -24.98
C PHE A 66 0.62 5.33 -24.98
N ARG A 67 -0.35 6.17 -25.35
CA ARG A 67 -0.15 7.63 -25.37
C ARG A 67 -1.06 8.31 -24.37
N ALA A 68 -0.60 9.45 -23.84
CA ALA A 68 -1.41 10.28 -22.96
C ALA A 68 -2.70 10.71 -23.68
N GLY A 69 -3.85 10.46 -23.05
CA GLY A 69 -5.16 10.69 -23.67
C GLY A 69 -5.74 9.48 -24.41
N ALA A 70 -5.09 8.30 -24.35
CA ALA A 70 -5.67 7.08 -24.87
C ALA A 70 -7.02 6.75 -24.22
N THR A 71 -7.96 6.29 -25.03
CA THR A 71 -9.26 5.77 -24.61
C THR A 71 -9.22 4.24 -24.62
N VAL A 72 -10.06 3.63 -23.78
CA VAL A 72 -10.14 2.17 -23.65
C VAL A 72 -11.60 1.76 -23.80
N SER A 73 -11.87 0.76 -24.62
CA SER A 73 -13.15 0.06 -24.65
C SER A 73 -12.99 -1.27 -23.94
N LEU A 74 -13.84 -1.51 -22.94
CA LEU A 74 -13.89 -2.73 -22.16
C LEU A 74 -15.22 -3.42 -22.44
N THR A 75 -15.20 -4.67 -22.85
CA THR A 75 -16.40 -5.46 -23.13
C THR A 75 -16.33 -6.83 -22.48
N ASN A 76 -17.45 -7.29 -21.94
CA ASN A 76 -17.66 -8.67 -21.50
C ASN A 76 -18.84 -9.29 -22.26
N ILE A 77 -19.26 -10.49 -21.87
CA ILE A 77 -20.40 -11.18 -22.49
C ILE A 77 -21.74 -10.44 -22.29
N ARG A 78 -21.85 -9.58 -21.27
CA ARG A 78 -23.04 -8.78 -20.94
C ARG A 78 -23.06 -7.44 -21.68
N GLY A 79 -21.97 -7.04 -22.31
CA GLY A 79 -21.87 -5.82 -23.11
C GLY A 79 -20.68 -4.95 -22.71
N GLN A 80 -20.80 -3.65 -22.96
CA GLN A 80 -19.74 -2.68 -22.65
C GLN A 80 -19.71 -2.38 -21.15
N ILE A 81 -18.50 -2.45 -20.57
CA ILE A 81 -18.26 -2.15 -19.16
C ILE A 81 -18.07 -0.65 -19.01
N GLY A 82 -18.86 -0.04 -18.14
CA GLY A 82 -18.68 1.36 -17.76
C GLY A 82 -17.38 1.56 -17.00
N HIS A 83 -16.65 2.63 -17.31
CA HIS A 83 -15.42 2.96 -16.61
C HIS A 83 -15.31 4.46 -16.35
N GLY A 84 -14.56 4.81 -15.32
CA GLY A 84 -14.22 6.18 -14.98
C GLY A 84 -12.96 6.67 -15.72
N LYS A 85 -12.21 7.56 -15.05
CA LYS A 85 -11.03 8.19 -15.63
C LYS A 85 -9.93 7.18 -15.94
N ILE A 86 -9.34 7.33 -17.13
CA ILE A 86 -8.16 6.58 -17.57
C ILE A 86 -6.93 7.44 -17.34
N LYS A 87 -5.89 6.85 -16.74
CA LYS A 87 -4.57 7.47 -16.58
C LYS A 87 -3.54 6.59 -17.27
N VAL A 88 -2.85 7.19 -18.24
CA VAL A 88 -1.70 6.55 -18.90
C VAL A 88 -0.45 6.86 -18.08
N LYS A 89 0.33 5.81 -17.76
CA LYS A 89 1.57 5.87 -17.00
C LYS A 89 2.72 5.43 -17.90
N GLY A 90 3.40 6.41 -18.49
CA GLY A 90 4.42 6.15 -19.52
C GLY A 90 3.78 5.64 -20.80
N ASP A 91 4.48 4.77 -21.51
CA ASP A 91 4.03 4.10 -22.74
C ASP A 91 3.54 2.67 -22.52
N SER A 92 3.66 2.15 -21.30
CA SER A 92 3.53 0.71 -21.03
C SER A 92 2.46 0.35 -20.00
N LYS A 93 1.79 1.34 -19.39
CA LYS A 93 0.77 1.09 -18.37
C LYS A 93 -0.44 2.01 -18.49
N LEU A 94 -1.61 1.42 -18.43
CA LEU A 94 -2.90 2.09 -18.30
C LEU A 94 -3.51 1.78 -16.94
N VAL A 95 -4.11 2.79 -16.32
CA VAL A 95 -4.81 2.67 -15.03
C VAL A 95 -6.22 3.21 -15.21
N ILE A 96 -7.21 2.32 -15.11
CA ILE A 96 -8.62 2.59 -15.35
C ILE A 96 -9.35 2.56 -14.01
N ASN A 97 -9.98 3.66 -13.62
CA ASN A 97 -10.70 3.74 -12.35
C ASN A 97 -12.19 3.43 -12.54
N GLY A 98 -12.87 3.03 -11.47
CA GLY A 98 -14.33 2.92 -11.44
C GLY A 98 -14.89 1.63 -12.03
N ILE A 99 -14.09 0.57 -12.10
CA ILE A 99 -14.52 -0.76 -12.56
C ILE A 99 -15.13 -1.53 -11.39
N GLU A 100 -16.23 -2.25 -11.62
CA GLU A 100 -16.83 -3.17 -10.65
C GLU A 100 -16.28 -4.58 -10.80
N GLU A 101 -16.06 -5.26 -9.67
CA GLU A 101 -15.57 -6.63 -9.66
C GLU A 101 -16.52 -7.59 -10.38
N ALA A 102 -17.83 -7.37 -10.21
CA ALA A 102 -18.86 -8.15 -10.89
C ALA A 102 -18.72 -8.09 -12.42
N ASP A 103 -18.27 -6.98 -12.99
CA ASP A 103 -18.12 -6.82 -14.45
C ASP A 103 -16.91 -7.57 -15.01
N LEU A 104 -15.98 -7.97 -14.14
CA LEU A 104 -14.75 -8.68 -14.50
C LEU A 104 -14.89 -10.20 -14.45
N ALA A 105 -15.97 -10.72 -13.85
CA ALA A 105 -16.17 -12.14 -13.60
C ALA A 105 -16.23 -13.01 -14.88
N ASP A 106 -16.77 -12.45 -15.97
CA ASP A 106 -17.00 -13.17 -17.22
C ASP A 106 -15.82 -13.06 -18.21
N GLY A 107 -14.69 -12.53 -17.75
CA GLY A 107 -13.57 -12.15 -18.60
C GLY A 107 -13.82 -10.86 -19.37
N VAL A 108 -12.75 -10.14 -19.68
CA VAL A 108 -12.83 -8.82 -20.33
C VAL A 108 -11.99 -8.79 -21.60
N THR A 109 -12.62 -8.30 -22.65
CA THR A 109 -11.97 -7.96 -23.91
C THR A 109 -11.66 -6.47 -23.91
N VAL A 110 -10.42 -6.14 -24.25
CA VAL A 110 -9.89 -4.78 -24.16
C VAL A 110 -9.43 -4.33 -25.54
N THR A 111 -9.82 -3.12 -25.89
CA THR A 111 -9.33 -2.39 -27.06
C THR A 111 -8.87 -1.00 -26.61
N VAL A 112 -7.65 -0.60 -27.01
CA VAL A 112 -7.08 0.70 -26.68
C VAL A 112 -6.95 1.53 -27.95
N THR A 113 -7.44 2.77 -27.92
CA THR A 113 -7.29 3.72 -29.02
C THR A 113 -6.48 4.91 -28.52
N ASN A 114 -5.34 5.15 -29.15
CA ASN A 114 -4.51 6.32 -28.88
C ASN A 114 -5.11 7.57 -29.57
N PRO A 115 -4.80 8.79 -29.09
CA PRO A 115 -5.30 10.04 -29.67
C PRO A 115 -4.81 10.32 -31.09
N ASP A 116 -3.75 9.64 -31.54
CA ASP A 116 -3.25 9.67 -32.91
C ASP A 116 -4.05 8.76 -33.87
N GLY A 117 -5.09 8.10 -33.37
CA GLY A 117 -6.03 7.29 -34.15
C GLY A 117 -5.66 5.81 -34.27
N PHE A 118 -4.45 5.43 -33.84
CA PHE A 118 -4.04 4.03 -33.86
C PHE A 118 -4.74 3.24 -32.75
N THR A 119 -5.36 2.13 -33.14
CA THR A 119 -6.16 1.27 -32.26
C THR A 119 -5.55 -0.13 -32.19
N SER A 120 -5.49 -0.69 -30.97
CA SER A 120 -4.98 -2.04 -30.74
C SER A 120 -5.91 -3.10 -31.32
N SER A 121 -5.38 -4.32 -31.50
CA SER A 121 -6.24 -5.49 -31.66
C SER A 121 -7.07 -5.74 -30.40
N SER A 122 -8.30 -6.19 -30.60
CA SER A 122 -9.19 -6.63 -29.52
C SER A 122 -8.59 -7.85 -28.83
N THR A 123 -8.23 -7.72 -27.56
CA THR A 123 -7.50 -8.75 -26.82
C THR A 123 -8.26 -9.12 -25.55
N GLN A 124 -8.55 -10.41 -25.37
CA GLN A 124 -9.06 -10.91 -24.10
C GLN A 124 -7.92 -10.92 -23.08
N VAL A 125 -8.10 -10.21 -21.98
CA VAL A 125 -7.07 -10.09 -20.95
C VAL A 125 -7.42 -10.95 -19.75
N ARG A 126 -6.46 -11.74 -19.27
CA ARG A 126 -6.59 -12.41 -17.98
C ARG A 126 -6.44 -11.40 -16.87
N ILE A 127 -7.43 -11.34 -16.00
CA ILE A 127 -7.44 -10.43 -14.86
C ILE A 127 -6.92 -11.17 -13.64
N THR A 128 -5.78 -10.74 -13.14
CA THR A 128 -5.31 -11.14 -11.81
C THR A 128 -5.88 -10.15 -10.81
N ILE A 129 -6.56 -10.64 -9.78
CA ILE A 129 -6.94 -9.77 -8.66
C ILE A 129 -5.65 -9.40 -7.92
N ALA A 130 -5.38 -8.10 -7.82
CA ALA A 130 -4.29 -7.58 -7.01
C ALA A 130 -4.60 -7.95 -5.57
N ASP A 131 -3.94 -9.01 -5.10
CA ASP A 131 -4.01 -9.36 -3.70
C ASP A 131 -3.17 -8.34 -2.94
N ASP A 132 -3.85 -7.36 -2.33
CA ASP A 132 -3.24 -6.48 -1.32
C ASP A 132 -2.84 -7.28 -0.04
N ALA A 133 -2.77 -8.61 -0.09
CA ALA A 133 -2.32 -9.51 1.00
C ALA A 133 -0.94 -9.15 1.56
N ARG A 134 -0.12 -8.39 0.83
CA ARG A 134 1.18 -7.95 1.34
C ARG A 134 1.09 -6.51 1.83
N LEU A 135 1.24 -6.34 3.13
CA LEU A 135 1.40 -5.01 3.74
C LEU A 135 2.62 -4.30 3.12
N SER A 136 2.42 -3.10 2.60
CA SER A 136 3.54 -2.25 2.17
C SER A 136 4.22 -1.60 3.39
N ALA A 137 5.44 -1.10 3.21
CA ALA A 137 6.13 -0.35 4.26
C ALA A 137 5.34 0.90 4.72
N GLY A 138 4.52 1.49 3.84
CA GLY A 138 3.63 2.60 4.19
C GLY A 138 2.46 2.15 5.08
N ASP A 139 1.90 0.98 4.80
CA ASP A 139 0.81 0.40 5.59
C ASP A 139 1.30 0.02 6.98
N VAL A 140 2.47 -0.62 7.08
CA VAL A 140 3.09 -0.98 8.38
C VAL A 140 3.31 0.26 9.25
N ARG A 141 3.84 1.35 8.67
CA ARG A 141 3.99 2.62 9.41
C ARG A 141 2.67 3.17 9.91
N THR A 142 1.62 3.06 9.08
CA THR A 142 0.28 3.53 9.45
C THR A 142 -0.30 2.70 10.59
N ILE A 143 -0.17 1.37 10.53
CA ILE A 143 -0.61 0.45 11.59
C ILE A 143 0.11 0.76 12.91
N ILE A 144 1.43 0.93 12.87
CA ILE A 144 2.22 1.29 14.05
C ILE A 144 1.78 2.65 14.60
N ALA A 145 1.61 3.66 13.75
CA ALA A 145 1.18 5.00 14.18
C ALA A 145 -0.22 4.97 14.84
N GLN A 146 -1.15 4.18 14.30
CA GLN A 146 -2.47 4.00 14.90
C GLN A 146 -2.38 3.31 16.26
N ALA A 147 -1.58 2.26 16.39
CA ALA A 147 -1.36 1.57 17.66
C ALA A 147 -0.72 2.48 18.72
N VAL A 148 0.24 3.31 18.32
CA VAL A 148 0.83 4.35 19.18
C VAL A 148 -0.26 5.32 19.64
N ALA A 149 -1.06 5.88 18.73
CA ALA A 149 -2.12 6.82 19.08
C ALA A 149 -3.12 6.24 20.09
N VAL A 150 -3.51 4.96 19.93
CA VAL A 150 -4.38 4.27 20.89
C VAL A 150 -3.69 4.09 22.25
N ALA A 151 -2.42 3.71 22.27
CA ALA A 151 -1.67 3.56 23.52
C ALA A 151 -1.56 4.90 24.28
N GLU A 152 -1.26 5.99 23.57
CA GLU A 152 -1.20 7.33 24.14
C GLU A 152 -2.56 7.79 24.70
N ALA A 153 -3.64 7.56 23.95
CA ALA A 153 -4.99 7.88 24.40
C ALA A 153 -5.38 7.14 25.70
N ASN A 154 -4.77 5.97 25.96
CA ASN A 154 -4.99 5.18 27.17
C ASN A 154 -3.91 5.42 28.26
N ASN A 155 -3.08 6.46 28.13
CA ASN A 155 -1.97 6.76 29.04
C ASN A 155 -0.99 5.58 29.26
N PHE A 156 -0.78 4.78 28.21
CA PHE A 156 0.08 3.61 28.26
C PHE A 156 1.24 3.73 27.26
N ARG A 157 2.40 3.17 27.61
CA ARG A 157 3.58 3.11 26.74
C ARG A 157 3.83 1.65 26.36
N ALA A 158 3.78 1.35 25.06
CA ALA A 158 3.84 0.01 24.54
C ALA A 158 5.05 -0.23 23.62
N THR A 159 5.41 -1.51 23.49
CA THR A 159 6.23 -2.02 22.38
C THR A 159 5.30 -2.69 21.39
N ILE A 160 5.38 -2.29 20.13
CA ILE A 160 4.49 -2.71 19.04
C ILE A 160 5.31 -3.51 18.04
N ALA A 161 4.84 -4.69 17.66
CA ALA A 161 5.45 -5.52 16.63
C ALA A 161 4.40 -5.90 15.58
N VAL A 162 4.80 -5.91 14.32
CA VAL A 162 3.95 -6.27 13.18
C VAL A 162 4.67 -7.35 12.38
N VAL A 163 3.93 -8.43 12.08
CA VAL A 163 4.39 -9.58 11.30
C VAL A 163 3.44 -9.85 10.14
N ASP A 164 3.91 -10.54 9.10
CA ASP A 164 3.04 -11.12 8.06
C ASP A 164 2.47 -12.48 8.50
N ASN A 165 1.65 -13.10 7.64
CA ASN A 165 0.94 -14.34 7.93
C ASN A 165 1.89 -15.53 8.18
N GLU A 166 3.09 -15.49 7.60
CA GLU A 166 4.15 -16.48 7.77
C GLU A 166 5.01 -16.23 9.02
N GLY A 167 4.76 -15.13 9.74
CA GLY A 167 5.53 -14.74 10.92
C GLY A 167 6.81 -13.96 10.62
N ASN A 168 7.01 -13.49 9.38
CA ASN A 168 8.13 -12.61 9.06
C ASN A 168 7.93 -11.23 9.68
N VAL A 169 9.00 -10.67 10.23
CA VAL A 169 8.95 -9.37 10.91
C VAL A 169 8.90 -8.25 9.88
N LEU A 170 7.83 -7.44 9.93
CA LEU A 170 7.66 -6.27 9.07
C LEU A 170 8.06 -4.97 9.77
N GLY A 171 7.90 -4.90 11.10
CA GLY A 171 8.29 -3.73 11.88
C GLY A 171 8.17 -3.92 13.38
N ILE A 172 9.06 -3.27 14.12
CA ILE A 172 9.04 -3.20 15.59
C ILE A 172 9.23 -1.74 15.99
N PHE A 173 8.42 -1.26 16.92
CA PHE A 173 8.49 0.10 17.45
C PHE A 173 8.31 0.10 18.96
N THR A 174 9.24 0.73 19.67
CA THR A 174 9.16 0.91 21.13
C THR A 174 8.87 2.37 21.43
N MET A 175 7.74 2.65 22.10
CA MET A 175 7.42 4.01 22.51
C MET A 175 8.44 4.53 23.53
N ASN A 176 8.74 5.83 23.49
CA ASN A 176 9.58 6.43 24.52
C ASN A 176 8.93 6.29 25.90
N GLY A 177 9.69 5.82 26.88
CA GLY A 177 9.20 5.51 28.22
C GLY A 177 8.42 4.20 28.36
N ALA A 178 8.34 3.36 27.33
CA ALA A 178 7.87 1.98 27.49
C ALA A 178 8.89 1.15 28.29
N GLU A 179 8.41 0.19 29.09
CA GLU A 179 9.29 -0.73 29.81
C GLU A 179 10.08 -1.58 28.78
N PRO A 180 11.42 -1.47 28.75
CA PRO A 180 12.24 -2.15 27.76
C PRO A 180 12.41 -3.65 28.01
N ARG A 181 11.98 -4.16 29.17
CA ARG A 181 12.17 -5.56 29.55
C ARG A 181 10.94 -6.19 30.18
N VAL A 182 10.66 -7.44 29.83
CA VAL A 182 9.56 -8.21 30.41
C VAL A 182 10.08 -9.33 31.31
N ASP A 183 9.28 -9.65 32.31
CA ASP A 183 9.47 -10.82 33.16
C ASP A 183 8.67 -12.00 32.58
N VAL A 184 9.28 -13.18 32.57
CA VAL A 184 8.62 -14.45 32.25
C VAL A 184 8.43 -15.23 33.53
N GLY A 185 7.22 -15.73 33.75
CA GLY A 185 6.90 -16.53 34.92
C GLY A 185 5.45 -16.39 35.34
N VAL A 186 5.02 -17.33 36.18
CA VAL A 186 3.73 -17.25 36.87
C VAL A 186 3.87 -16.28 38.04
N SER A 187 3.28 -15.10 37.92
CA SER A 187 3.06 -14.24 39.10
C SER A 187 1.78 -14.68 39.81
N PHE A 188 1.70 -15.97 40.17
CA PHE A 188 0.64 -16.45 41.05
C PHE A 188 1.24 -16.64 42.44
N ALA A 189 1.02 -15.60 43.23
CA ALA A 189 1.10 -15.55 44.68
C ALA A 189 2.47 -15.26 45.32
N ASP A 190 2.39 -14.40 46.32
CA ASP A 190 3.29 -14.28 47.48
C ASP A 190 3.44 -15.60 48.29
N ASN A 191 3.16 -16.75 47.67
CA ASN A 191 3.36 -18.06 48.26
C ASN A 191 4.85 -18.39 48.15
N VAL A 192 5.48 -18.53 49.31
CA VAL A 192 6.92 -18.70 49.52
C VAL A 192 7.52 -19.91 48.78
N GLU A 193 6.70 -20.84 48.28
CA GLU A 193 7.15 -22.01 47.50
C GLU A 193 7.40 -21.72 46.00
N ASP A 194 6.82 -20.66 45.40
CA ASP A 194 7.09 -20.28 43.99
C ASP A 194 8.30 -19.31 43.85
N LYS A 195 8.90 -18.90 44.98
CA LYS A 195 10.23 -18.25 45.01
C LYS A 195 11.36 -19.19 44.58
N VAL A 196 11.06 -20.48 44.41
CA VAL A 196 12.01 -21.54 44.07
C VAL A 196 12.87 -21.16 42.87
N CYS A 197 12.36 -20.39 41.90
CA CYS A 197 13.16 -19.99 40.74
C CYS A 197 13.65 -18.54 40.69
N ILE A 198 13.07 -17.64 41.49
CA ILE A 198 13.45 -16.22 41.49
C ILE A 198 14.80 -16.02 42.21
N ASP A 199 15.15 -16.93 43.13
CA ASP A 199 16.36 -16.85 43.94
C ASP A 199 17.48 -17.84 43.56
N ARG A 200 17.24 -18.77 42.63
CA ARG A 200 18.20 -19.81 42.22
C ARG A 200 19.20 -19.34 41.14
N PRO A 201 20.39 -19.98 41.05
CA PRO A 201 21.38 -19.69 40.01
C PRO A 201 20.89 -20.04 38.60
N LEU A 202 21.48 -19.41 37.58
CA LEU A 202 21.22 -19.71 36.16
C LEU A 202 21.50 -21.20 35.87
N GLY A 203 20.50 -21.94 35.37
CA GLY A 203 20.61 -23.35 35.00
C GLY A 203 19.77 -24.32 35.85
N GLU A 204 19.24 -23.89 36.99
CA GLU A 204 18.33 -24.70 37.83
C GLU A 204 16.84 -24.43 37.59
N CYS A 205 16.55 -23.37 36.85
CA CYS A 205 15.21 -22.94 36.44
C CYS A 205 15.24 -22.51 34.98
N GLY A 206 14.05 -22.46 34.37
CA GLY A 206 13.84 -21.91 33.05
C GLY A 206 14.02 -20.38 33.01
N LEU A 207 13.30 -19.74 32.10
CA LEU A 207 13.49 -18.33 31.79
C LEU A 207 13.07 -17.38 32.93
N GLU A 208 12.28 -17.88 33.88
CA GLU A 208 11.89 -17.23 35.13
C GLU A 208 13.06 -16.90 36.06
N GLY A 209 14.20 -17.60 35.94
CA GLY A 209 15.41 -17.33 36.71
C GLY A 209 16.15 -16.05 36.30
N LEU A 210 15.85 -15.49 35.12
CA LEU A 210 16.49 -14.27 34.62
C LEU A 210 16.06 -12.97 35.34
N ARG A 211 15.06 -13.06 36.22
CA ARG A 211 14.50 -11.92 36.95
C ARG A 211 15.47 -11.27 37.95
N LYS A 212 16.44 -12.03 38.48
CA LYS A 212 17.31 -11.59 39.60
C LYS A 212 18.42 -10.61 39.19
N ASN A 213 18.98 -10.74 37.98
CA ASN A 213 20.19 -10.00 37.57
C ASN A 213 19.93 -8.85 36.58
N ARG A 214 18.68 -8.38 36.46
CA ARG A 214 18.26 -7.42 35.42
C ARG A 214 18.43 -7.94 33.98
N ASP A 215 18.81 -9.19 33.78
CA ASP A 215 18.87 -9.88 32.47
C ASP A 215 17.49 -10.32 31.96
N ARG A 216 16.46 -9.53 32.31
CA ARG A 216 15.09 -9.69 31.84
C ARG A 216 15.05 -9.60 30.31
N ILE A 217 14.10 -10.33 29.73
CA ILE A 217 13.98 -10.44 28.28
C ILE A 217 13.61 -9.06 27.69
N PRO A 218 14.26 -8.60 26.62
CA PRO A 218 13.83 -7.41 25.90
C PRO A 218 12.36 -7.48 25.48
N SER A 219 11.61 -6.39 25.71
CA SER A 219 10.17 -6.31 25.44
C SER A 219 9.81 -6.56 23.99
N CYS A 220 10.73 -6.29 23.06
CA CYS A 220 10.56 -6.57 21.63
C CYS A 220 10.40 -8.06 21.33
N PHE A 221 11.11 -8.95 22.03
CA PHE A 221 10.95 -10.40 21.84
C PHE A 221 9.59 -10.88 22.32
N ALA A 222 9.09 -10.34 23.42
CA ALA A 222 7.76 -10.66 23.91
C ALA A 222 6.66 -10.10 23.00
N ALA A 223 6.85 -8.89 22.47
CA ALA A 223 5.94 -8.34 21.47
C ALA A 223 5.92 -9.19 20.19
N LEU A 224 7.09 -9.67 19.76
CA LEU A 224 7.22 -10.50 18.57
C LEU A 224 6.58 -11.88 18.76
N SER A 225 6.88 -12.57 19.86
CA SER A 225 6.25 -13.85 20.21
C SER A 225 4.72 -13.74 20.19
N LYS A 226 4.17 -12.68 20.79
CA LYS A 226 2.73 -12.40 20.79
C LYS A 226 2.16 -12.14 19.39
N ALA A 227 2.87 -11.39 18.56
CA ALA A 227 2.45 -11.11 17.18
C ALA A 227 2.44 -12.39 16.33
N ILE A 228 3.46 -13.24 16.48
CA ILE A 228 3.58 -14.52 15.79
C ILE A 228 2.46 -15.49 16.19
N SER A 229 2.15 -15.62 17.49
CA SER A 229 1.02 -16.45 17.94
C SER A 229 -0.30 -15.98 17.33
N GLY A 230 -0.50 -14.66 17.25
CA GLY A 230 -1.67 -14.07 16.59
C GLY A 230 -1.74 -14.41 15.11
N SER A 231 -0.60 -14.41 14.40
CA SER A 231 -0.51 -14.77 12.99
C SER A 231 -0.92 -16.22 12.73
N PHE A 232 -0.33 -17.17 13.47
CA PHE A 232 -0.54 -18.60 13.21
C PHE A 232 -1.90 -19.13 13.66
N LEU A 233 -2.52 -18.51 14.67
CA LEU A 233 -3.82 -18.97 15.18
C LEU A 233 -4.99 -18.20 14.57
N SER A 234 -4.75 -17.03 13.97
CA SER A 234 -5.80 -16.27 13.29
C SER A 234 -5.99 -16.74 11.85
N SER A 235 -7.19 -16.52 11.32
CA SER A 235 -7.54 -16.78 9.93
C SER A 235 -8.26 -15.56 9.33
N GLY A 236 -8.54 -15.58 8.03
CA GLY A 236 -9.29 -14.51 7.36
C GLY A 236 -10.70 -14.27 7.90
N GLY A 237 -11.28 -15.22 8.66
CA GLY A 237 -12.61 -15.09 9.26
C GLY A 237 -12.61 -14.80 10.77
N HIS A 238 -11.53 -15.13 11.49
CA HIS A 238 -11.47 -15.00 12.96
C HIS A 238 -10.06 -14.65 13.43
N ALA A 239 -9.97 -13.61 14.28
CA ALA A 239 -8.74 -13.21 14.94
C ALA A 239 -8.67 -13.78 16.37
N PHE A 240 -7.61 -14.53 16.67
CA PHE A 240 -7.36 -15.06 18.02
C PHE A 240 -6.37 -14.17 18.76
N SER A 241 -6.77 -13.68 19.93
CA SER A 241 -5.85 -12.99 20.82
C SER A 241 -4.88 -13.96 21.48
N THR A 242 -3.70 -13.49 21.90
CA THR A 242 -2.76 -14.31 22.67
C THR A 242 -3.36 -14.82 23.98
N ARG A 243 -4.37 -14.12 24.53
CA ARG A 243 -5.10 -14.58 25.72
C ARG A 243 -6.04 -15.75 25.40
N THR A 244 -6.70 -15.70 24.24
CA THR A 244 -7.53 -16.80 23.75
C THR A 244 -6.68 -18.02 23.43
N ALA A 245 -5.55 -17.81 22.74
CA ALA A 245 -4.55 -18.84 22.47
C ALA A 245 -4.10 -19.52 23.78
N SER A 246 -3.75 -18.72 24.79
CA SER A 246 -3.38 -19.22 26.12
C SER A 246 -4.51 -20.00 26.81
N PHE A 247 -5.78 -19.68 26.56
CA PHE A 247 -6.92 -20.38 27.15
C PHE A 247 -7.19 -21.75 26.53
N ILE A 248 -7.10 -21.86 25.20
CA ILE A 248 -7.50 -23.09 24.46
C ILE A 248 -6.44 -24.20 24.51
N VAL A 249 -5.30 -23.94 25.14
CA VAL A 249 -4.15 -24.87 25.23
C VAL A 249 -3.97 -25.43 26.63
N GLN A 250 -4.82 -25.02 27.57
CA GLN A 250 -4.78 -25.47 28.95
C GLN A 250 -5.30 -26.91 29.08
N GLU A 251 -4.79 -27.60 30.10
CA GLU A 251 -5.22 -28.96 30.47
C GLU A 251 -6.70 -29.02 30.86
N ASN A 252 -7.25 -27.91 31.37
CA ASN A 252 -8.67 -27.76 31.67
C ASN A 252 -9.22 -26.53 30.95
N PHE A 253 -10.42 -26.67 30.37
CA PHE A 253 -11.14 -25.59 29.70
C PHE A 253 -12.56 -25.44 30.30
N PRO A 254 -12.88 -24.33 30.98
CA PRO A 254 -12.07 -23.14 31.20
C PRO A 254 -10.86 -23.34 32.14
N PRO A 255 -9.80 -22.53 32.00
CA PRO A 255 -8.64 -22.58 32.89
C PRO A 255 -9.04 -22.39 34.36
N MET A 256 -8.28 -22.97 35.28
CA MET A 256 -8.51 -22.91 36.74
C MET A 256 -9.72 -23.70 37.25
N THR A 257 -10.49 -24.35 36.38
CA THR A 257 -11.54 -25.30 36.80
C THR A 257 -10.99 -26.72 36.79
N ARG A 258 -11.29 -27.51 37.83
CA ARG A 258 -10.84 -28.90 37.93
C ARG A 258 -11.87 -29.84 37.29
N PHE A 259 -11.40 -30.98 36.79
CA PHE A 259 -12.22 -32.06 36.21
C PHE A 259 -12.91 -31.69 34.89
N GLN A 260 -12.38 -30.69 34.19
CA GLN A 260 -12.93 -30.22 32.93
C GLN A 260 -12.15 -30.83 31.77
N PRO A 261 -12.78 -31.01 30.60
CA PRO A 261 -12.05 -31.46 29.42
C PRO A 261 -10.96 -30.45 29.06
N SER A 262 -9.91 -30.95 28.41
CA SER A 262 -8.81 -30.11 27.96
C SER A 262 -9.23 -29.17 26.83
N GLY A 263 -8.48 -28.08 26.69
CA GLY A 263 -8.68 -27.14 25.59
C GLY A 263 -8.42 -27.80 24.24
N PRO A 264 -9.04 -27.30 23.15
CA PRO A 264 -8.90 -27.87 21.81
C PRO A 264 -7.47 -28.04 21.29
N LEU A 265 -6.51 -27.27 21.81
CA LEU A 265 -5.10 -27.31 21.42
C LEU A 265 -4.18 -27.71 22.59
N PHE A 266 -4.70 -28.48 23.54
CA PHE A 266 -3.88 -29.00 24.64
C PHE A 266 -2.69 -29.81 24.11
N GLY A 267 -1.50 -29.53 24.65
CA GLY A 267 -0.24 -30.17 24.24
C GLY A 267 0.56 -29.41 23.18
N VAL A 268 0.05 -28.30 22.64
CA VAL A 268 0.80 -27.42 21.73
C VAL A 268 1.47 -26.29 22.53
N GLN A 269 2.73 -25.98 22.22
CA GLN A 269 3.51 -24.90 22.84
C GLN A 269 3.68 -23.74 21.85
N PHE A 270 3.57 -22.48 22.32
CA PHE A 270 3.67 -21.24 21.54
C PHE A 270 4.42 -20.17 22.31
#